data_AF-A0A6A7LGB2-F1
#
_entry.id   AF-A0A6A7LGB2-F1
#
_cell.length_a   1.000
_cell.length_b   1.000
_cell.length_c   1.000
_cell.angle_alpha   90.00
_cell.angle_beta   90.00
_cell.angle_gamma   90.00
#
_symmetry.space_group_name_H-M   'P 1'
#
loop_
_entity.id
_entity.type
_entity.pdbx_description
1 polymer ?
#
loop_
_entity_poly.entity_id
_entity_poly.type
_entity_poly.pdbx_seq_one_letter_code
_entity_poly.pdbx_strand_id
1 'polypeptide(L)'
;MTRPFASRSRIFYILLGAGISFIVIGSASALYTLIPVPVSLNGTVEAGQSDTLTPSMNVGNPVALSVTGSNSSIEIVDPENDVIRSVTNVSDFRYNFTAQKDGQYLISIENLGSSDLYIAGSAFTKGSQIALGGQLMLIVTGIIVLGFGLRAKLR
;
A
#
# COMPACT_ATOMS: atom_id res chain seq x y z
N MET A 1 4.49 46.36 -28.30
CA MET A 1 4.25 45.02 -27.70
C MET A 1 5.39 44.73 -26.73
N THR A 2 5.27 45.18 -25.47
CA THR A 2 6.34 45.13 -24.45
C THR A 2 6.14 43.89 -23.56
N ARG A 3 7.14 43.01 -23.53
CA ARG A 3 7.16 41.79 -22.70
C ARG A 3 7.15 42.16 -21.21
N PRO A 4 6.41 41.46 -20.33
CA PRO A 4 6.49 41.74 -18.91
C PRO A 4 7.77 41.11 -18.35
N PHE A 5 8.81 41.90 -18.11
CA PHE A 5 9.86 41.51 -17.18
C PHE A 5 9.23 41.53 -15.77
N ALA A 6 8.99 40.35 -15.20
CA ALA A 6 8.60 40.26 -13.79
C ALA A 6 9.69 40.91 -12.93
N SER A 7 9.31 41.81 -12.00
CA SER A 7 10.28 42.42 -11.10
C SER A 7 10.93 41.35 -10.22
N ARG A 8 12.20 41.54 -9.83
CA ARG A 8 12.96 40.56 -9.01
C ARG A 8 12.21 40.13 -7.74
N SER A 9 11.47 41.06 -7.14
CA SER A 9 10.58 40.80 -5.99
C SER A 9 9.47 39.81 -6.33
N ARG A 10 8.81 39.95 -7.49
CA ARG A 10 7.80 38.97 -7.96
C ARG A 10 8.42 37.60 -8.21
N ILE A 11 9.60 37.55 -8.83
CA ILE A 11 10.32 36.28 -9.07
C ILE A 11 10.66 35.59 -7.75
N PHE A 12 11.12 36.35 -6.75
CA PHE A 12 11.38 35.83 -5.40
C PHE A 12 10.14 35.19 -4.78
N TYR A 13 9.00 35.88 -4.76
CA TYR A 13 7.78 35.33 -4.14
C TYR A 13 7.22 34.13 -4.91
N ILE A 14 7.34 34.10 -6.23
CA ILE A 14 6.95 32.94 -7.06
C ILE A 14 7.80 31.72 -6.70
N LEU A 15 9.13 31.88 -6.64
CA LEU A 15 10.05 30.79 -6.28
C LEU A 15 9.88 30.36 -4.82
N LEU A 16 9.66 31.30 -3.90
CA LEU A 16 9.36 31.01 -2.50
C LEU A 16 8.10 30.15 -2.37
N GLY A 17 7.01 30.57 -3.02
CA GLY A 17 5.73 29.86 -3.02
C GLY A 17 5.82 28.47 -3.66
N ALA A 18 6.49 28.36 -4.81
CA ALA A 18 6.71 27.08 -5.49
C ALA A 18 7.55 26.11 -4.64
N GLY A 19 8.65 26.59 -4.06
CA GLY A 19 9.55 25.78 -3.24
C GLY A 19 8.86 25.24 -1.98
N ILE A 20 8.11 26.09 -1.26
CA ILE A 20 7.30 25.66 -0.11
C ILE A 20 6.25 24.64 -0.54
N SER A 21 5.55 24.88 -1.65
CA SER A 21 4.50 23.96 -2.14
C SER A 21 5.07 22.58 -2.44
N PHE A 22 6.22 22.51 -3.10
CA PHE A 22 6.91 21.23 -3.34
C PHE A 22 7.27 20.52 -2.03
N ILE A 23 7.86 21.22 -1.06
CA ILE A 23 8.21 20.59 0.22
C ILE A 23 6.96 20.05 0.95
N VAL A 24 5.87 20.83 0.98
CA VAL A 24 4.62 20.44 1.64
C VAL A 24 4.01 19.20 0.97
N ILE A 25 3.87 19.22 -0.36
CA ILE A 25 3.31 18.08 -1.11
C ILE A 25 4.19 16.84 -0.96
N GLY A 26 5.51 17.00 -1.08
CA GLY A 26 6.46 15.89 -0.97
C GLY A 26 6.44 15.27 0.42
N SER A 27 6.40 16.09 1.47
CA SER A 27 6.35 15.62 2.86
C SER A 27 5.04 14.91 3.18
N ALA A 28 3.90 15.48 2.79
CA ALA A 28 2.59 14.86 3.01
C ALA A 28 2.48 13.52 2.26
N SER A 29 2.98 13.45 1.03
CA SER A 29 2.96 12.23 0.21
C SER A 29 3.88 11.14 0.78
N ALA A 30 5.04 11.51 1.31
CA ALA A 30 5.95 10.58 1.98
C ALA A 30 5.32 9.96 3.23
N LEU A 31 4.62 10.77 4.03
CA LEU A 31 3.87 10.26 5.18
C LEU A 31 2.72 9.34 4.76
N TYR A 32 2.00 9.68 3.70
CA TYR A 32 0.90 8.85 3.19
C TYR A 32 1.37 7.48 2.71
N THR A 33 2.58 7.40 2.16
CA THR A 33 3.19 6.15 1.68
C THR A 33 3.56 5.19 2.81
N LEU A 34 3.63 5.67 4.05
CA LEU A 34 3.87 4.83 5.23
C LEU A 34 2.58 4.16 5.75
N ILE A 35 1.40 4.57 5.26
CA ILE A 35 0.13 4.02 5.69
C ILE A 35 -0.17 2.76 4.85
N PRO A 36 -0.35 1.58 5.47
CA PRO A 36 -0.74 0.36 4.76
C PRO A 36 -2.07 0.54 4.03
N VAL A 37 -2.16 0.05 2.79
CA VAL A 37 -3.38 0.14 1.97
C VAL A 37 -4.15 -1.17 2.06
N PRO A 38 -5.46 -1.15 2.40
CA PRO A 38 -6.27 -2.36 2.42
C PRO A 38 -6.48 -2.87 0.99
N VAL A 39 -6.31 -4.18 0.83
CA VAL A 39 -6.59 -4.92 -0.39
C VAL A 39 -7.65 -5.97 -0.06
N SER A 40 -8.69 -6.00 -0.88
CA SER A 40 -9.78 -6.97 -0.75
C SER A 40 -9.27 -8.36 -1.10
N LEU A 41 -9.62 -9.33 -0.27
CA LEU A 41 -9.42 -10.77 -0.53
C LEU A 41 -10.70 -11.42 -1.06
N ASN A 42 -11.71 -10.62 -1.42
CA ASN A 42 -13.01 -11.14 -1.83
C ASN A 42 -12.90 -11.93 -3.13
N GLY A 43 -13.50 -13.11 -3.16
CA GLY A 43 -13.49 -14.00 -4.30
C GLY A 43 -14.54 -15.11 -4.17
N THR A 44 -14.74 -15.83 -5.26
CA THR A 44 -15.60 -17.02 -5.30
C THR A 44 -14.78 -18.17 -5.85
N VAL A 45 -14.81 -19.32 -5.17
CA VAL A 45 -14.16 -20.55 -5.62
C VAL A 45 -15.24 -21.56 -5.94
N GLU A 46 -15.35 -21.96 -7.20
CA GLU A 46 -16.32 -22.95 -7.65
C GLU A 46 -16.07 -24.33 -7.00
N ALA A 47 -17.09 -25.19 -7.01
CA ALA A 47 -17.00 -26.54 -6.44
C ALA A 47 -15.84 -27.35 -7.05
N GLY A 48 -14.99 -27.94 -6.21
CA GLY A 48 -13.84 -28.73 -6.64
C GLY A 48 -12.67 -27.91 -7.18
N GLN A 49 -12.71 -26.58 -7.12
CA GLN A 49 -11.60 -25.70 -7.51
C GLN A 49 -10.79 -25.23 -6.30
N SER A 50 -9.63 -24.65 -6.57
CA SER A 50 -8.79 -23.99 -5.56
C SER A 50 -8.37 -22.59 -6.02
N ASP A 51 -8.11 -21.73 -5.06
CA ASP A 51 -7.58 -20.38 -5.26
C ASP A 51 -6.42 -20.13 -4.30
N THR A 52 -5.47 -19.30 -4.71
CA THR A 52 -4.29 -18.95 -3.92
C THR A 52 -4.13 -17.44 -3.89
N LEU A 53 -4.33 -16.87 -2.71
CA LEU A 53 -4.18 -15.44 -2.47
C LEU A 53 -2.77 -15.17 -1.93
N THR A 54 -2.11 -14.15 -2.48
CA THR A 54 -0.71 -13.85 -2.14
C THR A 54 -0.48 -12.41 -1.67
N PRO A 55 -1.10 -11.98 -0.56
CA PRO A 55 -0.94 -10.62 -0.07
C PRO A 55 0.50 -10.34 0.40
N SER A 56 1.06 -9.21 -0.04
CA SER A 56 2.38 -8.73 0.42
C SER A 56 2.21 -7.75 1.59
N MET A 57 2.62 -8.13 2.78
CA MET A 57 2.28 -7.44 4.03
C MET A 57 3.52 -7.05 4.83
N ASN A 58 3.44 -5.93 5.56
CA ASN A 58 4.44 -5.52 6.54
C ASN A 58 4.14 -6.12 7.92
N VAL A 59 5.16 -6.24 8.77
CA VAL A 59 4.98 -6.59 10.19
C VAL A 59 3.98 -5.64 10.85
N GLY A 60 3.03 -6.19 11.60
CA GLY A 60 1.98 -5.43 12.30
C GLY A 60 0.71 -5.19 11.49
N ASN A 61 0.70 -5.51 10.19
CA ASN A 61 -0.50 -5.37 9.37
C ASN A 61 -1.56 -6.41 9.77
N PRO A 62 -2.82 -6.01 10.05
CA PRO A 62 -3.88 -6.95 10.35
C PRO A 62 -4.39 -7.64 9.08
N VAL A 63 -4.92 -8.85 9.24
CA VAL A 63 -5.61 -9.61 8.21
C VAL A 63 -6.90 -10.13 8.80
N ALA A 64 -7.97 -10.01 8.03
CA ALA A 64 -9.26 -10.64 8.32
C ALA A 64 -9.66 -11.52 7.14
N LEU A 65 -9.88 -12.80 7.40
CA LEU A 65 -10.30 -13.78 6.42
C LEU A 65 -11.56 -14.50 6.91
N SER A 66 -12.56 -14.56 6.04
CA SER A 66 -13.81 -15.29 6.22
C SER A 66 -14.06 -16.13 4.97
N VAL A 67 -14.26 -17.43 5.16
CA VAL A 67 -14.54 -18.38 4.08
C VAL A 67 -15.80 -19.13 4.45
N THR A 68 -16.83 -19.07 3.60
CA THR A 68 -18.17 -19.60 3.89
C THR A 68 -18.84 -20.19 2.65
N GLY A 69 -19.82 -21.07 2.85
CA GLY A 69 -20.74 -21.54 1.80
C GLY A 69 -20.63 -23.03 1.48
N SER A 70 -19.42 -23.59 1.53
CA SER A 70 -19.14 -25.00 1.22
C SER A 70 -17.98 -25.52 2.08
N ASN A 71 -17.81 -26.84 2.16
CA ASN A 71 -16.67 -27.43 2.84
C ASN A 71 -15.38 -27.06 2.11
N SER A 72 -14.38 -26.65 2.86
CA SER A 72 -13.12 -26.15 2.32
C SER A 72 -11.91 -26.63 3.12
N SER A 73 -10.77 -26.62 2.46
CA SER A 73 -9.43 -26.76 3.05
C SER A 73 -8.71 -25.43 2.90
N ILE A 74 -8.10 -24.95 3.99
CA ILE A 74 -7.49 -23.63 4.05
C ILE A 74 -6.13 -23.76 4.73
N GLU A 75 -5.10 -23.27 4.04
CA GLU A 75 -3.74 -23.22 4.55
C GLU A 75 -3.18 -21.80 4.40
N ILE A 76 -2.60 -21.29 5.49
CA ILE A 76 -2.00 -19.97 5.57
C ILE A 76 -0.53 -20.16 5.95
N VAL A 77 0.34 -19.69 5.08
CA VAL A 77 1.79 -19.82 5.20
C VAL A 77 2.42 -18.42 5.19
N ASP A 78 3.43 -18.24 6.04
CA ASP A 78 4.20 -17.01 6.10
C ASP A 78 5.28 -16.92 4.99
N PRO A 79 5.97 -15.77 4.85
CA PRO A 79 7.01 -15.59 3.83
C PRO A 79 8.23 -16.52 3.95
N GLU A 80 8.42 -17.18 5.09
CA GLU A 80 9.51 -18.13 5.35
C GLU A 80 9.06 -19.59 5.25
N ASN A 81 7.84 -19.82 4.75
CA ASN A 81 7.18 -21.12 4.65
C ASN A 81 6.75 -21.76 5.99
N ASP A 82 6.62 -20.98 7.07
CA ASP A 82 6.03 -21.46 8.31
C ASP A 82 4.49 -21.47 8.21
N VAL A 83 3.87 -22.60 8.56
CA VAL A 83 2.41 -22.73 8.58
C VAL A 83 1.84 -21.99 9.78
N ILE A 84 1.12 -20.89 9.51
CA ILE A 84 0.41 -20.10 10.52
C ILE A 84 -0.87 -20.83 10.94
N ARG A 85 -1.60 -21.35 9.95
CA ARG A 85 -2.85 -22.06 10.17
C ARG A 85 -3.12 -23.02 9.03
N SER A 86 -3.52 -24.23 9.37
CA SER A 86 -4.03 -25.22 8.41
C SER A 86 -5.28 -25.85 9.00
N VAL A 87 -6.36 -25.86 8.23
CA VAL A 87 -7.63 -26.49 8.59
C VAL A 87 -8.22 -27.18 7.36
N THR A 88 -8.82 -28.34 7.57
CA THR A 88 -9.41 -29.13 6.49
C THR A 88 -10.87 -29.44 6.81
N ASN A 89 -11.69 -29.54 5.75
CA ASN A 89 -13.09 -29.93 5.81
C ASN A 89 -13.95 -29.03 6.72
N VAL A 90 -13.81 -27.71 6.57
CA VAL A 90 -14.56 -26.68 7.33
C VAL A 90 -15.51 -25.91 6.42
N SER A 91 -16.74 -25.66 6.86
CA SER A 91 -17.78 -24.95 6.09
C SER A 91 -17.90 -23.45 6.41
N ASP A 92 -17.46 -23.04 7.60
CA ASP A 92 -17.35 -21.66 8.03
C ASP A 92 -16.00 -21.49 8.74
N PHE A 93 -15.11 -20.71 8.14
CA PHE A 93 -13.81 -20.39 8.69
C PHE A 93 -13.68 -18.89 8.81
N ARG A 94 -13.39 -18.42 10.03
CA ARG A 94 -13.05 -17.03 10.30
C ARG A 94 -11.74 -16.99 11.05
N TYR A 95 -10.79 -16.25 10.52
CA TYR A 95 -9.48 -16.11 11.14
C TYR A 95 -8.94 -14.71 10.93
N ASN A 96 -8.58 -14.10 12.06
CA ASN A 96 -7.94 -12.80 12.09
C ASN A 96 -6.55 -12.98 12.68
N PHE A 97 -5.54 -12.48 11.99
CA PHE A 97 -4.16 -12.51 12.47
C PHE A 97 -3.44 -11.22 12.11
N THR A 98 -2.28 -11.03 12.71
CA THR A 98 -1.39 -9.92 12.41
C THR A 98 -0.12 -10.48 11.81
N ALA A 99 0.34 -9.88 10.70
CA ALA A 99 1.59 -10.27 10.06
C ALA A 99 2.77 -10.12 11.03
N GLN A 100 3.47 -11.22 11.32
CA GLN A 100 4.65 -11.20 12.20
C GLN A 100 5.95 -10.97 11.43
N LYS A 101 5.96 -11.35 10.15
CA LYS A 101 7.09 -11.20 9.24
C LYS A 101 6.72 -10.30 8.07
N ASP A 102 7.72 -9.60 7.55
CA ASP A 102 7.58 -8.77 6.36
C ASP A 102 7.72 -9.63 5.10
N GLY A 103 6.77 -9.57 4.17
CA GLY A 103 6.86 -10.33 2.92
C GLY A 103 5.53 -10.78 2.33
N GLN A 104 5.61 -11.69 1.36
CA GLN A 104 4.45 -12.27 0.70
C GLN A 104 3.97 -13.49 1.49
N TYR A 105 2.72 -13.46 1.93
CA TYR A 105 2.07 -14.60 2.57
C TYR A 105 1.33 -15.38 1.49
N LEU A 106 1.09 -16.66 1.76
CA LEU A 106 0.37 -17.55 0.87
C LEU A 106 -0.85 -18.11 1.58
N ILE A 107 -2.04 -17.86 1.01
CA ILE A 107 -3.32 -18.34 1.53
C ILE A 107 -3.91 -19.24 0.45
N SER A 108 -3.81 -20.55 0.65
CA SER A 108 -4.39 -21.56 -0.23
C SER A 108 -5.78 -21.92 0.27
N ILE A 109 -6.77 -21.87 -0.62
CA ILE A 109 -8.16 -22.20 -0.32
C ILE A 109 -8.64 -23.20 -1.37
N GLU A 110 -9.08 -24.36 -0.94
CA GLU A 110 -9.61 -25.42 -1.80
C GLU A 110 -11.06 -25.70 -1.42
N ASN A 111 -11.96 -25.70 -2.40
CA ASN A 111 -13.37 -26.02 -2.21
C ASN A 111 -13.57 -27.53 -2.39
N LEU A 112 -13.79 -28.23 -1.27
CA LEU A 112 -14.00 -29.68 -1.23
C LEU A 112 -15.46 -30.09 -1.36
N GLY A 113 -16.40 -29.14 -1.31
CA GLY A 113 -17.82 -29.43 -1.40
C GLY A 113 -18.39 -29.29 -2.81
N SER A 114 -19.71 -29.32 -2.90
CA SER A 114 -20.47 -29.37 -4.16
C SER A 114 -21.12 -28.04 -4.56
N SER A 115 -20.87 -26.96 -3.82
CA SER A 115 -21.39 -25.62 -4.09
C SER A 115 -20.28 -24.58 -4.01
N ASP A 116 -20.55 -23.39 -4.53
CA ASP A 116 -19.58 -22.30 -4.52
C ASP A 116 -19.17 -21.88 -3.10
N LEU A 117 -17.90 -21.53 -2.97
CA LEU A 117 -17.29 -21.03 -1.76
C LEU A 117 -17.06 -19.53 -1.89
N TYR A 118 -17.49 -18.76 -0.89
CA TYR A 118 -17.33 -17.32 -0.86
C TYR A 118 -16.21 -16.95 0.10
N ILE A 119 -15.22 -16.25 -0.43
CA ILE A 119 -14.11 -15.68 0.32
C ILE A 119 -14.45 -14.20 0.53
N ALA A 120 -14.37 -13.76 1.78
CA ALA A 120 -14.51 -12.36 2.16
C ALA A 120 -13.37 -11.98 3.11
N GLY A 121 -12.79 -10.80 2.91
CA GLY A 121 -11.71 -10.38 3.79
C GLY A 121 -10.92 -9.19 3.29
N SER A 122 -9.99 -8.75 4.13
CA SER A 122 -9.04 -7.70 3.78
C SER A 122 -7.66 -8.03 4.34
N ALA A 123 -6.65 -7.76 3.53
CA ALA A 123 -5.25 -7.75 3.94
C ALA A 123 -4.67 -6.37 3.66
N PHE A 124 -3.80 -5.90 4.54
CA PHE A 124 -3.14 -4.60 4.34
C PHE A 124 -1.79 -4.81 3.68
N THR A 125 -1.60 -4.17 2.53
CA THR A 125 -0.38 -4.34 1.74
C THR A 125 0.65 -3.26 2.02
N LYS A 126 1.90 -3.54 1.62
CA LYS A 126 3.02 -2.60 1.76
C LYS A 126 2.71 -1.27 1.05
N GLY A 127 2.97 -0.16 1.74
CA GLY A 127 3.21 1.10 1.07
C GLY A 127 4.45 1.00 0.17
N SER A 128 4.38 1.50 -1.05
CA SER A 128 5.48 1.36 -2.02
C SER A 128 6.71 2.18 -1.60
N GLN A 129 7.78 1.52 -1.14
CA GLN A 129 9.05 2.19 -0.84
C GLN A 129 9.66 2.87 -2.08
N ILE A 130 9.35 2.38 -3.29
CA ILE A 130 9.78 3.03 -4.54
C ILE A 130 9.11 4.40 -4.70
N ALA A 131 7.86 4.56 -4.22
CA ALA A 131 7.18 5.84 -4.24
C ALA A 131 7.86 6.87 -3.31
N LEU A 132 8.53 6.44 -2.23
CA LEU A 132 9.31 7.32 -1.35
C LEU A 132 10.42 8.05 -2.11
N GLY A 133 11.07 7.40 -3.09
CA GLY A 133 12.13 8.02 -3.89
C GLY A 133 11.65 9.26 -4.66
N GLY A 134 10.49 9.16 -5.32
CA GLY A 134 9.89 10.28 -6.04
C GLY A 134 9.47 11.43 -5.12
N GLN A 135 8.97 11.10 -3.93
CA GLN A 135 8.53 12.09 -2.93
C GLN A 135 9.71 12.83 -2.32
N LEU A 136 10.81 12.14 -2.03
CA LEU A 136 12.07 12.75 -1.58
C LEU A 136 12.66 13.66 -2.66
N MET A 137 12.62 13.25 -3.94
CA MET A 137 13.06 14.11 -5.05
C MET A 137 12.23 15.41 -5.13
N LEU A 138 10.92 15.33 -4.85
CA LEU A 138 10.02 16.48 -4.85
C LEU A 138 10.38 17.45 -3.69
N ILE A 139 10.70 16.93 -2.51
CA ILE A 139 11.22 17.73 -1.38
C ILE A 139 12.55 18.41 -1.76
N VAL A 140 13.51 17.65 -2.29
CA VAL A 140 14.82 18.17 -2.73
C VAL A 140 14.65 19.27 -3.79
N THR A 141 13.75 19.07 -4.76
CA THR A 141 13.41 20.07 -5.76
C THR A 141 12.89 21.35 -5.12
N GLY A 142 12.01 21.24 -4.12
CA GLY A 142 11.52 22.39 -3.37
C GLY A 142 12.64 23.16 -2.66
N ILE A 143 13.58 22.47 -2.00
CA ILE A 143 14.75 23.08 -1.35
C ILE A 143 15.62 23.83 -2.36
N ILE A 144 15.89 23.24 -3.54
CA ILE A 144 16.67 23.86 -4.61
C ILE A 144 15.98 25.13 -5.12
N VAL A 145 14.66 25.08 -5.35
CA VAL A 145 13.86 26.21 -5.82
C VAL A 145 13.86 27.36 -4.79
N LEU A 146 13.79 27.04 -3.50
CA LEU A 146 13.95 28.03 -2.42
C LEU A 146 15.33 28.69 -2.45
N GLY A 147 16.39 27.91 -2.64
CA GLY A 147 17.75 28.41 -2.77
C GLY A 147 17.90 29.39 -3.95
N PHE A 148 17.30 29.09 -5.10
CA PHE A 148 17.25 30.02 -6.24
C PHE A 148 16.44 31.28 -5.95
N GLY A 149 15.32 31.16 -5.24
CA GLY A 149 14.54 32.30 -4.78
C GLY A 149 15.38 33.24 -3.92
N LEU A 150 15.98 32.72 -2.85
CA LEU A 150 16.84 33.50 -1.94
C LEU A 150 17.99 34.20 -2.68
N ARG A 151 18.65 33.49 -3.60
CA ARG A 151 19.72 34.07 -4.44
C ARG A 151 19.23 35.20 -5.34
N ALA A 152 18.00 35.12 -5.88
CA ALA A 152 17.41 36.16 -6.72
C ALA A 152 17.03 37.44 -5.94
N LYS A 153 16.86 37.34 -4.61
CA LYS A 153 16.63 38.49 -3.73
C LYS A 153 17.93 39.16 -3.26
N LEU A 154 18.99 38.37 -3.08
CA LEU A 154 20.31 38.82 -2.59
C LEU A 154 21.20 39.46 -3.67
N ARG A 155 20.79 39.43 -4.95
CA ARG A 155 21.56 39.91 -6.10
C ARG A 155 20.80 40.97 -6.89
#